data_AF-A0A9X6LP38-F1
#
_entry.id   AF-A0A9X6LP38-F1
#
_cell.length_a   1.000
_cell.length_b   1.000
_cell.length_c   1.000
_cell.angle_alpha   90.00
_cell.angle_beta   90.00
_cell.angle_gamma   90.00
#
_symmetry.space_group_name_H-M   'P 1'
#
loop_
_entity.id
_entity.type
_entity.pdbx_description
1 polymer ?
#
loop_
_entity_poly.entity_id
_entity_poly.type
_entity_poly.pdbx_seq_one_letter_code
_entity_poly.pdbx_strand_id
1 'polypeptide(L)'
;MTVENTQTNVEVLKGKLMEARSIQGDLTRYMAREFMPEVREARQNIGWDKTLTAQGKKEKREKHAFQREAALLTYIENEHKSYSAVLGDIVTAAEDILLKDVEAPSEREQSLFDLEAKKLQNAVTFAATTPAKIEALKNYAALGDRGQAYAKQVHDKFTEMAAEVIQGATNPTDKVALTKALGTVHSQLESLTVSDEQKEIAGILDTAKRMKNAHFVNTAVLGNALKEVSPNTFKYANDRGTHLALFNEEYGEYLQARKYGNLIR
;
A
#
# COMPACT_ATOMS: atom_id res chain seq x y z
N MET A 1 32.85 15.59 6.56
CA MET A 1 31.98 15.35 5.39
C MET A 1 30.94 14.34 5.80
N THR A 2 29.80 14.82 6.29
CA THR A 2 28.61 14.01 6.49
C THR A 2 27.97 13.83 5.12
N VAL A 3 27.88 12.59 4.66
CA VAL A 3 27.10 12.24 3.48
C VAL A 3 25.64 12.52 3.85
N GLU A 4 25.12 13.68 3.44
CA GLU A 4 23.69 13.98 3.57
C GLU A 4 22.95 12.93 2.75
N ASN A 5 22.26 12.04 3.45
CA ASN A 5 21.45 10.99 2.87
C ASN A 5 20.19 11.65 2.28
N THR A 6 20.33 12.26 1.10
CA THR A 6 19.23 12.86 0.35
C THR A 6 18.42 11.78 -0.36
N GLN A 7 17.82 10.87 0.40
CA GLN A 7 16.76 10.01 -0.13
C GLN A 7 15.47 10.80 -0.21
N THR A 8 14.81 10.77 -1.36
CA THR A 8 13.47 11.37 -1.52
C THR A 8 12.45 10.58 -0.70
N ASN A 9 11.32 11.20 -0.32
CA ASN A 9 10.25 10.48 0.40
C ASN A 9 9.79 9.24 -0.38
N VAL A 10 9.73 9.36 -1.70
CA VAL A 10 9.38 8.28 -2.63
C VAL A 10 10.34 7.10 -2.49
N GLU A 11 11.66 7.35 -2.47
CA GLU A 11 12.67 6.30 -2.32
C GLU A 11 12.57 5.60 -0.96
N VAL A 12 12.37 6.37 0.12
CA VAL A 12 12.19 5.81 1.46
C VAL A 12 10.97 4.90 1.50
N LEU A 13 9.83 5.35 0.98
CA LEU A 13 8.59 4.55 0.96
C LEU A 13 8.70 3.33 0.04
N LYS A 14 9.36 3.45 -1.12
CA LYS A 14 9.66 2.30 -2.00
C LYS A 14 10.56 1.28 -1.31
N GLY A 15 11.58 1.73 -0.57
CA GLY A 15 12.46 0.88 0.22
C GLY A 15 11.70 0.06 1.26
N LYS A 16 10.83 0.71 2.05
CA LYS A 16 9.95 0.02 3.02
C LYS A 16 8.98 -0.95 2.34
N LEU A 17 8.45 -0.60 1.16
CA LEU A 17 7.58 -1.50 0.40
C LEU A 17 8.33 -2.77 -0.05
N MET A 18 9.59 -2.62 -0.46
CA MET A 18 10.46 -3.76 -0.77
C MET A 18 10.77 -4.62 0.46
N GLU A 19 10.99 -3.99 1.61
CA GLU A 19 11.16 -4.70 2.89
C GLU A 19 9.93 -5.56 3.22
N ALA A 20 8.71 -5.01 3.13
CA ALA A 20 7.48 -5.77 3.35
C ALA A 20 7.36 -6.97 2.39
N ARG A 21 7.73 -6.79 1.12
CA ARG A 21 7.77 -7.90 0.15
C ARG A 21 8.83 -8.94 0.48
N SER A 22 9.99 -8.51 1.00
CA SER A 22 11.04 -9.43 1.45
C SER A 22 10.54 -10.30 2.59
N ILE A 23 9.95 -9.71 3.63
CA ILE A 23 9.39 -10.45 4.78
C ILE A 23 8.41 -11.54 4.31
N GLN A 24 7.50 -11.18 3.41
CA GLN A 24 6.55 -12.15 2.84
C GLN A 24 7.25 -13.25 2.02
N GLY A 25 8.27 -12.90 1.23
CA GLY A 25 9.06 -13.84 0.43
C GLY A 25 9.96 -14.75 1.25
N ASP A 26 10.49 -14.25 2.37
CA ASP A 26 11.40 -14.97 3.26
C ASP A 26 10.69 -16.13 3.95
N LEU A 27 9.38 -16.03 4.25
CA LEU A 27 8.58 -17.17 4.70
C LEU A 27 8.61 -18.33 3.70
N THR A 28 8.50 -18.04 2.39
CA THR A 28 8.53 -19.09 1.36
C THR A 28 9.91 -19.74 1.29
N ARG A 29 10.98 -18.94 1.42
CA ARG A 29 12.35 -19.43 1.43
C ARG A 29 12.63 -20.30 2.67
N TYR A 30 12.22 -19.84 3.85
CA TYR A 30 12.34 -20.55 5.11
C TYR A 30 11.63 -21.90 5.06
N MET A 31 10.38 -21.92 4.57
CA MET A 31 9.62 -23.16 4.38
C MET A 31 10.35 -24.16 3.50
N ALA A 32 10.88 -23.71 2.35
CA ALA A 32 11.51 -24.60 1.38
C ALA A 32 12.89 -25.12 1.81
N ARG A 33 13.70 -24.28 2.46
CA ARG A 33 15.13 -24.57 2.70
C ARG A 33 15.44 -25.11 4.08
N GLU A 34 14.62 -24.77 5.07
CA GLU A 34 14.93 -25.06 6.48
C GLU A 34 13.81 -25.88 7.10
N PHE A 35 12.60 -25.33 7.13
CA PHE A 35 11.51 -25.92 7.91
C PHE A 35 11.05 -27.29 7.39
N MET A 36 10.72 -27.41 6.09
CA MET A 36 10.21 -28.66 5.53
C MET A 36 11.25 -29.78 5.49
N PRO A 37 12.52 -29.54 5.14
CA PRO A 37 13.58 -30.55 5.26
C PRO A 37 13.65 -31.15 6.67
N GLU A 38 13.69 -30.33 7.72
CA GLU A 38 13.71 -30.80 9.11
C GLU A 38 12.48 -31.64 9.46
N VAL A 39 11.29 -31.18 9.06
CA VAL A 39 10.02 -31.90 9.33
C VAL A 39 10.04 -33.30 8.71
N ARG A 40 10.56 -33.42 7.49
CA ARG A 40 10.63 -34.68 6.75
C ARG A 40 11.67 -35.63 7.34
N GLU A 41 12.85 -35.12 7.68
CA GLU A 41 13.92 -35.89 8.30
C GLU A 41 13.48 -36.46 9.65
N ALA A 42 12.91 -35.64 10.53
CA ALA A 42 12.40 -36.08 11.83
C ALA A 42 11.32 -37.17 11.69
N ARG A 43 10.40 -37.03 10.72
CA ARG A 43 9.37 -38.05 10.44
C ARG A 43 9.97 -39.37 9.96
N GLN A 44 11.01 -39.31 9.14
CA GLN A 44 11.74 -40.47 8.65
C GLN A 44 12.46 -41.18 9.80
N ASN A 45 13.15 -40.43 10.66
CA ASN A 45 13.83 -40.93 11.85
C ASN A 45 12.85 -41.65 12.80
N ILE A 46 11.68 -41.06 13.08
CA ILE A 46 10.63 -41.72 13.88
C ILE A 46 10.16 -43.02 13.21
N GLY A 47 10.06 -43.05 11.88
CA GLY A 47 9.68 -44.25 11.14
C GLY A 47 10.69 -45.38 11.25
N TRP A 48 11.98 -45.06 11.23
CA TRP A 48 13.08 -46.01 11.28
C TRP A 48 13.51 -46.42 12.68
N ASP A 49 13.02 -45.73 13.71
CA ASP A 49 13.29 -46.06 15.10
C ASP A 49 12.86 -47.50 15.41
N LYS A 50 13.83 -48.40 15.61
CA LYS A 50 13.56 -49.82 15.89
C LYS A 50 13.14 -50.05 17.35
N THR A 51 13.28 -49.05 18.21
CA THR A 51 12.94 -49.14 19.64
C THR A 51 11.46 -48.84 19.90
N LEU A 52 10.74 -48.28 18.93
CA LEU A 52 9.33 -47.94 19.04
C LEU A 52 8.43 -49.02 18.44
N THR A 53 7.35 -49.33 19.15
CA THR A 53 6.22 -50.11 18.61
C THR A 53 5.49 -49.32 17.52
N ALA A 54 4.64 -50.00 16.73
CA ALA A 54 3.82 -49.32 15.72
C ALA A 54 2.95 -48.21 16.34
N GLN A 55 2.37 -48.46 17.52
CA GLN A 55 1.59 -47.47 18.26
C GLN A 55 2.47 -46.31 18.77
N GLY A 56 3.63 -46.60 19.35
CA GLY A 56 4.56 -45.56 19.81
C GLY A 56 5.09 -44.67 18.68
N LYS A 57 5.30 -45.23 17.48
CA LYS A 57 5.63 -44.43 16.27
C LYS A 57 4.51 -43.50 15.87
N LYS A 58 3.26 -43.96 15.95
CA LYS A 58 2.08 -43.15 15.63
C LYS A 58 1.96 -41.96 16.59
N GLU A 59 1.99 -42.22 17.90
CA GLU A 59 1.90 -41.18 18.93
C GLU A 59 3.04 -40.15 18.82
N LYS A 60 4.27 -40.62 18.61
CA LYS A 60 5.44 -39.73 18.43
C LYS A 60 5.32 -38.88 17.17
N ARG A 61 4.76 -39.41 16.07
CA ARG A 61 4.50 -38.64 14.84
C ARG A 61 3.41 -37.59 15.04
N GLU A 62 2.31 -37.91 15.71
CA GLU A 62 1.22 -36.97 16.01
C GLU A 62 1.75 -35.83 16.89
N LYS A 63 2.48 -36.15 17.96
CA LYS A 63 3.12 -35.14 18.82
C LYS A 63 4.13 -34.27 18.07
N HIS A 64 4.97 -34.86 17.21
CA HIS A 64 5.90 -34.11 16.38
C HIS A 64 5.18 -33.18 15.40
N ALA A 65 4.11 -33.66 14.74
CA ALA A 65 3.31 -32.85 13.82
C ALA A 65 2.72 -31.63 14.54
N PHE A 66 2.16 -31.83 15.73
CA PHE A 66 1.64 -30.73 16.54
C PHE A 66 2.73 -29.72 16.95
N GLN A 67 3.90 -30.20 17.42
CA GLN A 67 5.01 -29.32 17.78
C GLN A 67 5.48 -28.46 16.59
N ARG A 68 5.48 -29.02 15.37
CA ARG A 68 5.87 -28.32 14.15
C ARG A 68 4.78 -27.36 13.66
N GLU A 69 3.51 -27.74 13.74
CA GLU A 69 2.38 -26.84 13.50
C GLU A 69 2.46 -25.60 14.40
N ALA A 70 2.59 -25.81 15.72
CA ALA A 70 2.68 -24.72 16.70
C ALA A 70 3.90 -23.83 16.44
N ALA A 71 5.06 -24.42 16.11
CA ALA A 71 6.28 -23.67 15.78
C ALA A 71 6.09 -22.81 14.51
N LEU A 72 5.53 -23.38 13.45
CA LEU A 72 5.34 -22.67 12.19
C LEU A 72 4.31 -21.56 12.28
N LEU A 73 3.17 -21.80 12.94
CA LEU A 73 2.18 -20.75 13.18
C LEU A 73 2.73 -19.65 14.09
N THR A 74 3.67 -19.99 14.99
CA THR A 74 4.49 -19.04 15.76
C THR A 74 5.37 -18.17 14.89
N TYR A 75 6.11 -18.79 13.99
CA TYR A 75 6.94 -18.06 13.04
C TYR A 75 6.11 -17.13 12.15
N ILE A 76 5.04 -17.66 11.52
CA ILE A 76 4.16 -16.90 10.62
C ILE A 76 3.57 -15.67 11.31
N GLU A 77 3.13 -15.77 12.57
CA GLU A 77 2.57 -14.62 13.28
C GLU A 77 3.62 -13.52 13.52
N ASN A 78 4.84 -13.90 13.90
CA ASN A 78 5.91 -12.94 14.14
C ASN A 78 6.28 -12.21 12.84
N GLU A 79 6.43 -12.95 11.73
CA GLU A 79 6.68 -12.35 10.42
C GLU A 79 5.51 -11.46 9.97
N HIS A 80 4.27 -11.90 10.21
CA HIS A 80 3.09 -11.10 9.89
C HIS A 80 3.01 -9.80 10.71
N LYS A 81 3.43 -9.81 11.98
CA LYS A 81 3.52 -8.61 12.81
C LYS A 81 4.55 -7.63 12.25
N SER A 82 5.75 -8.10 11.90
CA SER A 82 6.79 -7.28 11.27
C SER A 82 6.31 -6.70 9.95
N TYR A 83 5.74 -7.54 9.08
CA TYR A 83 5.13 -7.12 7.81
C TYR A 83 4.05 -6.04 8.01
N SER A 84 3.13 -6.27 8.95
CA SER A 84 2.02 -5.35 9.23
C SER A 84 2.50 -4.03 9.83
N ALA A 85 3.55 -4.04 10.65
CA ALA A 85 4.18 -2.84 11.18
C ALA A 85 4.79 -1.99 10.05
N VAL A 86 5.59 -2.61 9.17
CA VAL A 86 6.18 -1.93 8.01
C VAL A 86 5.10 -1.32 7.11
N LEU A 87 4.04 -2.06 6.79
CA LEU A 87 2.94 -1.52 6.00
C LEU A 87 2.16 -0.42 6.72
N GLY A 88 2.01 -0.52 8.04
CA GLY A 88 1.42 0.54 8.86
C GLY A 88 2.20 1.84 8.75
N ASP A 89 3.52 1.76 8.92
CA ASP A 89 4.42 2.91 8.80
C ASP A 89 4.37 3.54 7.41
N ILE A 90 4.30 2.74 6.35
CA ILE A 90 4.17 3.25 4.97
C ILE A 90 2.86 4.01 4.82
N VAL A 91 1.75 3.45 5.32
CA VAL A 91 0.42 4.09 5.22
C VAL A 91 0.42 5.43 5.93
N THR A 92 0.86 5.46 7.19
CA THR A 92 0.89 6.70 7.98
C THR A 92 1.81 7.74 7.34
N ALA A 93 3.04 7.37 6.97
CA ALA A 93 3.98 8.33 6.37
C ALA A 93 3.48 8.87 5.02
N ALA A 94 2.89 8.01 4.17
CA ALA A 94 2.33 8.45 2.90
C ALA A 94 1.11 9.37 3.09
N GLU A 95 0.22 9.06 4.04
CA GLU A 95 -0.91 9.91 4.38
C GLU A 95 -0.44 11.28 4.91
N ASP A 96 0.54 11.31 5.81
CA ASP A 96 1.11 12.55 6.34
C ASP A 96 1.70 13.44 5.22
N ILE A 97 2.39 12.84 4.24
CA ILE A 97 2.96 13.59 3.12
C ILE A 97 1.86 14.11 2.17
N LEU A 98 0.84 13.30 1.89
CA LEU A 98 -0.27 13.68 1.01
C LEU A 98 -1.19 14.73 1.64
N LEU A 99 -1.35 14.70 2.96
CA LEU A 99 -2.13 15.67 3.73
C LEU A 99 -1.34 16.94 4.04
N LYS A 100 -0.02 16.93 3.88
CA LYS A 100 0.80 18.12 4.06
C LYS A 100 0.39 19.18 3.04
N ASP A 101 -0.03 20.33 3.54
CA ASP A 101 -0.37 21.47 2.69
C ASP A 101 0.84 21.90 1.85
N VAL A 102 0.53 22.41 0.67
CA VAL A 102 1.54 23.00 -0.21
C VAL A 102 2.01 24.30 0.44
N GLU A 103 3.31 24.53 0.40
CA GLU A 103 3.88 25.78 0.92
C GLU A 103 3.19 26.98 0.26
N ALA A 104 2.67 27.86 1.11
CA ALA A 104 1.99 29.06 0.66
C ALA A 104 3.01 30.01 0.02
N PRO A 105 2.68 30.66 -1.11
CA PRO A 105 3.52 31.71 -1.66
C PRO A 105 3.69 32.86 -0.67
N SER A 106 4.77 33.63 -0.81
CA SER A 106 4.94 34.84 -0.01
C SER A 106 3.83 35.87 -0.30
N GLU A 107 3.54 36.76 0.66
CA GLU A 107 2.51 37.80 0.49
C GLU A 107 2.70 38.64 -0.78
N ARG A 108 3.96 38.93 -1.13
CA ARG A 108 4.31 39.69 -2.33
C ARG A 108 3.99 38.91 -3.60
N GLU A 109 4.36 37.64 -3.65
CA GLU A 109 4.09 36.79 -4.82
C GLU A 109 2.59 36.56 -4.99
N GLN A 110 1.86 36.32 -3.89
CA GLN A 110 0.41 36.20 -3.89
C GLN A 110 -0.25 37.49 -4.39
N SER A 111 0.20 38.67 -3.93
CA SER A 111 -0.36 39.96 -4.38
C SER A 111 -0.16 40.20 -5.88
N LEU A 112 1.00 39.82 -6.44
CA LEU A 112 1.26 39.92 -7.88
C LEU A 112 0.40 38.92 -8.67
N PHE A 113 0.26 37.71 -8.15
CA PHE A 113 -0.62 36.70 -8.72
C PHE A 113 -2.08 37.17 -8.74
N ASP A 114 -2.60 37.72 -7.64
CA ASP A 114 -4.00 38.18 -7.53
C ASP A 114 -4.32 39.30 -8.53
N LEU A 115 -3.38 40.22 -8.75
CA LEU A 115 -3.55 41.31 -9.71
C LEU A 115 -3.70 40.77 -11.13
N GLU A 116 -2.88 39.79 -11.50
CA GLU A 116 -2.91 39.17 -12.81
C GLU A 116 -4.12 38.24 -12.98
N ALA A 117 -4.45 37.46 -11.95
CA ALA A 117 -5.66 36.63 -11.89
C ALA A 117 -6.90 37.49 -12.12
N LYS A 118 -7.02 38.64 -11.45
CA LYS A 118 -8.14 39.57 -11.64
C LYS A 118 -8.21 40.13 -13.06
N LYS A 119 -7.06 40.48 -13.66
CA LYS A 119 -7.00 40.95 -15.05
C LYS A 119 -7.48 39.87 -16.01
N LEU A 120 -7.04 38.63 -15.84
CA LEU A 120 -7.42 37.51 -16.69
C LEU A 120 -8.87 37.07 -16.48
N GLN A 121 -9.39 37.11 -15.25
CA GLN A 121 -10.82 36.91 -14.97
C GLN A 121 -11.68 37.93 -15.72
N ASN A 122 -11.33 39.21 -15.66
CA ASN A 122 -12.04 40.24 -16.41
C ASN A 122 -12.00 39.98 -17.92
N ALA A 123 -10.87 39.49 -18.45
CA ALA A 123 -10.76 39.14 -19.87
C ALA A 123 -11.73 38.00 -20.26
N VAL A 124 -11.96 37.03 -19.38
CA VAL A 124 -12.98 35.98 -19.58
C VAL A 124 -14.38 36.59 -19.59
N THR A 125 -14.71 37.44 -18.62
CA THR A 125 -16.03 38.07 -18.50
C THR A 125 -16.40 38.90 -19.73
N PHE A 126 -15.44 39.66 -20.27
CA PHE A 126 -15.69 40.57 -21.40
C PHE A 126 -15.40 39.96 -22.78
N ALA A 127 -15.02 38.68 -22.86
CA ALA A 127 -14.80 38.00 -24.13
C ALA A 127 -16.13 37.79 -24.90
N ALA A 128 -16.20 38.37 -26.10
CA ALA A 128 -17.45 38.47 -26.87
C ALA A 128 -17.82 37.20 -27.68
N THR A 129 -16.85 36.33 -27.98
CA THR A 129 -17.05 35.17 -28.87
C THR A 129 -16.63 33.86 -28.20
N THR A 130 -17.20 32.73 -28.66
CA THR A 130 -16.82 31.40 -28.16
C THR A 130 -15.31 31.15 -28.22
N PRO A 131 -14.59 31.42 -29.34
CA PRO A 131 -13.14 31.24 -29.38
C PRO A 131 -12.39 32.15 -28.39
N ALA A 132 -12.81 33.41 -28.26
CA ALA A 132 -12.18 34.35 -27.32
C ALA A 132 -12.38 33.93 -25.86
N LYS A 133 -13.55 33.38 -25.50
CA LYS A 133 -13.80 32.83 -24.16
C LYS A 133 -12.91 31.62 -23.86
N ILE A 134 -12.73 30.73 -24.83
CA ILE A 134 -11.82 29.57 -24.70
C ILE A 134 -10.39 30.04 -24.48
N GLU A 135 -9.92 31.00 -25.28
CA GLU A 135 -8.56 31.54 -25.17
C GLU A 135 -8.34 32.27 -23.84
N ALA A 136 -9.29 33.09 -23.39
CA ALA A 136 -9.22 33.77 -22.11
C ALA A 136 -9.15 32.78 -20.93
N LEU A 137 -9.96 31.71 -20.97
CA LEU A 137 -9.94 30.66 -19.95
C LEU A 137 -8.65 29.84 -19.97
N LYS A 138 -8.05 29.60 -21.15
CA LYS A 138 -6.72 29.00 -21.26
C LYS A 138 -5.65 29.86 -20.63
N ASN A 139 -5.66 31.17 -20.91
CA ASN A 139 -4.71 32.10 -20.33
C ASN A 139 -4.86 32.20 -18.80
N TYR A 140 -6.10 32.15 -18.30
CA TYR A 140 -6.35 32.07 -16.87
C TYR A 140 -5.80 30.77 -16.27
N ALA A 141 -6.05 29.62 -16.90
CA ALA A 141 -5.57 28.32 -16.45
C ALA A 141 -4.02 28.24 -16.40
N ALA A 142 -3.33 28.90 -17.34
CA ALA A 142 -1.87 28.96 -17.39
C ALA A 142 -1.24 29.64 -16.16
N LEU A 143 -2.01 30.38 -15.35
CA LEU A 143 -1.53 30.87 -14.05
C LEU A 143 -1.18 29.72 -13.09
N GLY A 144 -1.79 28.54 -13.27
CA GLY A 144 -1.48 27.34 -12.49
C GLY A 144 -0.07 26.81 -12.72
N ASP A 145 0.56 27.12 -13.86
CA ASP A 145 1.92 26.68 -14.20
C ASP A 145 2.99 27.27 -13.26
N ARG A 146 2.64 28.28 -12.46
CA ARG A 146 3.54 28.93 -11.49
C ARG A 146 3.85 28.07 -10.27
N GLY A 147 3.09 27.02 -10.05
CA GLY A 147 3.30 26.09 -8.95
C GLY A 147 2.00 25.54 -8.38
N GLN A 148 2.13 24.46 -7.62
CA GLN A 148 0.99 23.69 -7.11
C GLN A 148 0.02 24.54 -6.26
N ALA A 149 0.52 25.45 -5.43
CA ALA A 149 -0.30 26.32 -4.61
C ALA A 149 -1.22 27.22 -5.46
N TYR A 150 -0.66 27.78 -6.53
CA TYR A 150 -1.41 28.57 -7.50
C TYR A 150 -2.35 27.70 -8.33
N ALA A 151 -1.91 26.53 -8.79
CA ALA A 151 -2.76 25.60 -9.54
C ALA A 151 -4.05 25.26 -8.76
N LYS A 152 -3.95 24.99 -7.45
CA LYS A 152 -5.12 24.78 -6.59
C LYS A 152 -6.07 25.99 -6.57
N GLN A 153 -5.54 27.21 -6.39
CA GLN A 153 -6.35 28.44 -6.40
C GLN A 153 -7.02 28.70 -7.76
N VAL A 154 -6.27 28.49 -8.86
CA VAL A 154 -6.78 28.68 -10.23
C VAL A 154 -7.84 27.65 -10.57
N HIS A 155 -7.67 26.40 -10.15
CA HIS A 155 -8.56 25.28 -10.47
C HIS A 155 -10.01 25.53 -10.04
N ASP A 156 -10.22 25.97 -8.80
CA ASP A 156 -11.57 26.21 -8.28
C ASP A 156 -12.27 27.31 -9.08
N LYS A 157 -11.59 28.44 -9.27
CA LYS A 157 -12.15 29.58 -9.99
C LYS A 157 -12.30 29.34 -11.49
N PHE A 158 -11.39 28.57 -12.10
CA PHE A 158 -11.50 28.13 -13.48
C PHE A 158 -12.76 27.30 -13.68
N THR A 159 -13.03 26.36 -12.76
CA THR A 159 -14.20 25.47 -12.84
C THR A 159 -15.51 26.27 -12.78
N GLU A 160 -15.59 27.26 -11.89
CA GLU A 160 -16.72 28.19 -11.83
C GLU A 160 -16.91 28.96 -13.15
N MET A 161 -15.87 29.62 -13.64
CA MET A 161 -15.96 30.42 -14.87
C MET A 161 -16.24 29.56 -16.11
N ALA A 162 -15.66 28.36 -16.18
CA ALA A 162 -15.93 27.42 -17.26
C ALA A 162 -17.40 26.99 -17.28
N ALA A 163 -17.98 26.70 -16.11
CA ALA A 163 -19.39 26.37 -15.98
C ALA A 163 -20.30 27.53 -16.42
N GLU A 164 -20.02 28.76 -15.97
CA GLU A 164 -20.75 29.96 -16.37
C GLU A 164 -20.70 30.18 -17.89
N VAL A 165 -19.53 30.02 -18.51
CA VAL A 165 -19.35 30.18 -19.95
C VAL A 165 -20.11 29.12 -20.74
N ILE A 166 -20.07 27.85 -20.31
CA ILE A 166 -20.80 26.75 -20.96
C ILE A 166 -22.32 26.95 -20.83
N GLN A 167 -22.79 27.37 -19.65
CA GLN A 167 -24.21 27.60 -19.40
C GLN A 167 -24.74 28.81 -20.18
N GLY A 168 -23.94 29.87 -20.30
CA GLY A 168 -24.29 31.09 -21.03
C GLY A 168 -24.32 30.96 -22.56
N ALA A 169 -23.80 29.88 -23.13
CA ALA A 169 -23.91 29.62 -24.57
C ALA A 169 -25.33 29.17 -24.93
N THR A 170 -26.00 29.86 -25.85
CA THR A 170 -27.38 29.51 -26.27
C THR A 170 -27.43 28.50 -27.40
N ASN A 171 -26.38 28.44 -28.23
CA ASN A 171 -26.26 27.51 -29.35
C ASN A 171 -25.70 26.15 -28.89
N PRO A 172 -26.38 25.01 -29.19
CA PRO A 172 -25.89 23.68 -28.86
C PRO A 172 -24.49 23.35 -29.40
N THR A 173 -24.14 23.83 -30.60
CA THR A 173 -22.81 23.60 -31.20
C THR A 173 -21.70 24.29 -30.41
N ASP A 174 -21.96 25.53 -29.94
CA ASP A 174 -21.03 26.27 -29.09
C ASP A 174 -20.86 25.60 -27.72
N LYS A 175 -21.94 25.07 -27.12
CA LYS A 175 -21.87 24.30 -25.87
C LYS A 175 -20.96 23.08 -25.99
N VAL A 176 -21.06 22.32 -27.08
CA VAL A 176 -20.20 21.14 -27.31
C VAL A 176 -18.74 21.55 -27.49
N ALA A 177 -18.49 22.60 -28.29
CA ALA A 177 -17.14 23.11 -28.51
C ALA A 177 -16.48 23.60 -27.21
N LEU A 178 -17.22 24.38 -26.40
CA LEU A 178 -16.78 24.86 -25.09
C LEU A 178 -16.50 23.70 -24.13
N THR A 179 -17.44 22.77 -23.98
CA THR A 179 -17.28 21.62 -23.08
C THR A 179 -16.03 20.81 -23.43
N LYS A 180 -15.80 20.51 -24.71
CA LYS A 180 -14.64 19.73 -25.15
C LYS A 180 -13.32 20.48 -24.91
N ALA A 181 -13.26 21.76 -25.31
CA ALA A 181 -12.05 22.55 -25.18
C ALA A 181 -11.68 22.79 -23.71
N LEU A 182 -12.66 23.19 -22.89
CA LEU A 182 -12.46 23.48 -21.47
C LEU A 182 -12.24 22.21 -20.64
N GLY A 183 -12.83 21.08 -21.02
CA GLY A 183 -12.51 19.79 -20.41
C GLY A 183 -11.04 19.40 -20.57
N THR A 184 -10.42 19.70 -21.72
CA THR A 184 -8.98 19.47 -21.94
C THR A 184 -8.13 20.35 -21.02
N VAL A 185 -8.49 21.63 -20.91
CA VAL A 185 -7.78 22.59 -20.05
C VAL A 185 -7.95 22.24 -18.57
N HIS A 186 -9.15 21.80 -18.18
CA HIS A 186 -9.45 21.32 -16.83
C HIS A 186 -8.52 20.17 -16.45
N SER A 187 -8.43 19.11 -17.26
CA SER A 187 -7.56 17.97 -16.95
C SER A 187 -6.08 18.35 -16.86
N GLN A 188 -5.62 19.29 -17.69
CA GLN A 188 -4.25 19.81 -17.59
C GLN A 188 -4.03 20.54 -16.27
N LEU A 189 -4.93 21.47 -15.92
CA LEU A 189 -4.85 22.24 -14.68
C LEU A 189 -4.97 21.35 -13.43
N GLU A 190 -5.90 20.40 -13.43
CA GLU A 190 -6.08 19.39 -12.38
C GLU A 190 -4.77 18.62 -12.15
N SER A 191 -4.07 18.24 -13.22
CA SER A 191 -2.80 17.50 -13.12
C SER A 191 -1.66 18.30 -12.45
N LEU A 192 -1.77 19.63 -12.40
CA LEU A 192 -0.83 20.54 -11.72
C LEU A 192 -1.19 20.77 -10.25
N THR A 193 -2.42 20.46 -9.83
CA THR A 193 -2.83 20.59 -8.43
C THR A 193 -2.21 19.53 -7.51
N VAL A 194 -1.63 18.49 -8.11
CA VAL A 194 -0.95 17.37 -7.44
C VAL A 194 0.45 17.20 -8.06
N SER A 195 1.49 17.20 -7.24
CA SER A 195 2.86 17.00 -7.73
C SER A 195 3.07 15.56 -8.21
N ASP A 196 4.07 15.35 -9.07
CA ASP A 196 4.43 13.98 -9.51
C ASP A 196 4.89 13.11 -8.33
N GLU A 197 5.58 13.72 -7.35
CA GLU A 197 5.91 13.06 -6.08
C GLU A 197 4.64 12.58 -5.35
N GLN A 198 3.63 13.43 -5.22
CA GLN A 198 2.36 13.05 -4.58
C GLN A 198 1.62 11.97 -5.35
N LYS A 199 1.65 11.98 -6.70
CA LYS A 199 1.06 10.90 -7.51
C LYS A 199 1.76 9.57 -7.25
N GLU A 200 3.10 9.57 -7.19
CA GLU A 200 3.87 8.37 -6.86
C GLU A 200 3.58 7.87 -5.44
N ILE A 201 3.52 8.77 -4.46
CA ILE A 201 3.19 8.44 -3.06
C ILE A 201 1.78 7.86 -2.96
N ALA A 202 0.80 8.42 -3.68
CA ALA A 202 -0.55 7.87 -3.73
C ALA A 202 -0.59 6.45 -4.30
N GLY A 203 0.22 6.16 -5.34
CA GLY A 203 0.37 4.80 -5.87
C GLY A 203 0.99 3.82 -4.88
N ILE A 204 1.98 4.27 -4.10
CA ILE A 204 2.59 3.47 -3.02
C ILE A 204 1.56 3.22 -1.90
N LEU A 205 0.81 4.23 -1.49
CA LEU A 205 -0.24 4.12 -0.47
C LEU A 205 -1.32 3.10 -0.87
N ASP A 206 -1.83 3.16 -2.10
CA ASP A 206 -2.79 2.19 -2.61
C ASP A 206 -2.21 0.76 -2.60
N THR A 207 -0.95 0.61 -3.04
CA THR A 207 -0.27 -0.69 -3.01
C THR A 207 -0.13 -1.22 -1.58
N ALA A 208 0.29 -0.38 -0.62
CA ALA A 208 0.45 -0.76 0.78
C ALA A 208 -0.89 -1.14 1.42
N LYS A 209 -1.97 -0.39 1.15
CA LYS A 209 -3.33 -0.72 1.61
C LYS A 209 -3.82 -2.07 1.06
N ARG A 210 -3.60 -2.35 -0.23
CA ARG A 210 -3.91 -3.65 -0.84
C ARG A 210 -3.11 -4.78 -0.21
N MET A 211 -1.82 -4.57 0.00
CA MET A 211 -0.93 -5.54 0.65
C MET A 211 -1.34 -5.83 2.10
N LYS A 212 -1.79 -4.82 2.85
CA LYS A 212 -2.26 -4.96 4.24
C LYS A 212 -3.57 -5.74 4.34
N ASN A 213 -4.45 -5.58 3.35
CA ASN A 213 -5.74 -6.26 3.30
C ASN A 213 -5.66 -7.66 2.65
N ALA A 214 -4.53 -8.00 2.04
CA ALA A 214 -4.30 -9.32 1.45
C ALA A 214 -3.87 -10.35 2.51
N HIS A 215 -4.02 -11.63 2.18
CA HIS A 215 -3.46 -12.70 2.99
C HIS A 215 -1.93 -12.63 3.00
N PHE A 216 -1.33 -12.61 4.19
CA PHE A 216 0.12 -12.62 4.37
C PHE A 216 0.74 -13.91 3.83
N VAL A 217 0.21 -15.07 4.25
CA VAL A 217 0.66 -16.37 3.74
C VAL A 217 -0.02 -16.65 2.40
N ASN A 218 0.79 -16.79 1.36
CA ASN A 218 0.32 -17.23 0.05
C ASN A 218 0.04 -18.75 0.05
N THR A 219 -1.19 -19.11 0.41
CA THR A 219 -1.63 -20.51 0.50
C THR A 219 -1.75 -21.20 -0.86
N ALA A 220 -1.80 -20.46 -1.97
CA ALA A 220 -1.74 -21.05 -3.30
C ALA A 220 -0.33 -21.61 -3.59
N VAL A 221 0.72 -20.92 -3.14
CA VAL A 221 2.12 -21.35 -3.30
C VAL A 221 2.51 -22.37 -2.22
N LEU A 222 2.20 -22.06 -0.96
CA LEU A 222 2.65 -22.87 0.18
C LEU A 222 1.67 -23.99 0.57
N GLY A 223 0.52 -24.11 -0.10
CA GLY A 223 -0.58 -24.96 0.32
C GLY A 223 -0.20 -26.42 0.58
N ASN A 224 0.57 -27.04 -0.32
CA ASN A 224 1.02 -28.42 -0.15
C ASN A 224 1.99 -28.57 1.02
N ALA A 225 2.95 -27.65 1.16
CA ALA A 225 3.91 -27.66 2.26
C ALA A 225 3.21 -27.47 3.61
N LEU A 226 2.25 -26.54 3.70
CA LEU A 226 1.45 -26.31 4.91
C LEU A 226 0.64 -27.55 5.29
N LYS A 227 -0.06 -28.17 4.32
CA LYS A 227 -0.82 -29.41 4.55
C LYS A 227 0.05 -30.58 4.97
N GLU A 228 1.28 -30.65 4.46
CA GLU A 228 2.24 -31.67 4.84
C GLU A 228 2.63 -31.54 6.32
N VAL A 229 2.77 -30.33 6.86
CA VAL A 229 2.98 -30.11 8.30
C VAL A 229 1.75 -30.61 9.07
N SER A 230 0.58 -30.03 8.78
CA SER A 230 -0.72 -30.49 9.27
C SER A 230 -1.88 -29.83 8.51
N PRO A 231 -3.09 -30.42 8.52
CA PRO A 231 -4.29 -29.77 7.97
C PRO A 231 -4.59 -28.41 8.64
N ASN A 232 -4.36 -28.29 9.95
CA ASN A 232 -4.57 -27.06 10.71
C ASN A 232 -3.59 -25.96 10.31
N THR A 233 -2.33 -26.31 10.03
CA THR A 233 -1.34 -25.34 9.56
C THR A 233 -1.84 -24.64 8.30
N PHE A 234 -2.38 -25.38 7.33
CA PHE A 234 -2.98 -24.80 6.12
C PHE A 234 -4.22 -23.97 6.44
N LYS A 235 -5.12 -24.49 7.27
CA LYS A 235 -6.39 -23.84 7.60
C LYS A 235 -6.20 -22.49 8.31
N TYR A 236 -5.23 -22.41 9.20
CA TYR A 236 -5.04 -21.26 10.10
C TYR A 236 -3.80 -20.42 9.82
N ALA A 237 -3.10 -20.67 8.71
CA ALA A 237 -1.91 -19.89 8.31
C ALA A 237 -2.15 -18.37 8.25
N ASN A 238 -3.38 -17.94 7.91
CA ASN A 238 -3.78 -16.52 7.90
C ASN A 238 -4.80 -16.17 9.00
N ASP A 239 -5.14 -17.09 9.90
CA ASP A 239 -6.13 -16.91 10.97
C ASP A 239 -5.69 -17.62 12.25
N ARG A 240 -4.64 -17.09 12.85
CA ARG A 240 -4.09 -17.68 14.07
C ARG A 240 -4.95 -17.45 15.31
N GLY A 241 -5.70 -16.35 15.36
CA GLY A 241 -6.58 -16.05 16.50
C GLY A 241 -7.54 -17.21 16.77
N THR A 242 -8.15 -17.74 15.72
CA THR A 242 -9.02 -18.92 15.79
C THR A 242 -8.26 -20.19 16.18
N HIS A 243 -7.04 -20.39 15.69
CA HIS A 243 -6.21 -21.56 16.07
C HIS A 243 -5.90 -21.57 17.56
N LEU A 244 -5.41 -20.45 18.11
CA LEU A 244 -5.08 -20.36 19.53
C LEU A 244 -6.31 -20.53 20.43
N ALA A 245 -7.47 -20.04 20.00
CA ALA A 245 -8.71 -20.23 20.75
C ALA A 245 -9.14 -21.71 20.80
N LEU A 246 -8.92 -22.47 19.73
CA LEU A 246 -9.35 -23.86 19.61
C LEU A 246 -8.36 -24.88 20.20
N PHE A 247 -7.06 -24.58 20.17
CA PHE A 247 -5.98 -25.51 20.55
C PHE A 247 -5.10 -24.96 21.68
N ASN A 248 -5.69 -24.16 22.58
CA ASN A 248 -4.96 -23.45 23.63
C ASN A 248 -4.22 -24.40 24.59
N GLU A 249 -4.87 -25.51 24.95
CA GLU A 249 -4.31 -26.49 25.88
C GLU A 249 -3.09 -27.19 25.26
N GLU A 250 -3.23 -27.71 24.04
CA GLU A 250 -2.15 -28.37 23.32
C GLU A 250 -1.01 -27.39 23.02
N TYR A 251 -1.34 -26.13 22.69
CA TYR A 251 -0.33 -25.09 22.50
C TYR A 251 0.45 -24.79 23.79
N GLY A 252 -0.22 -24.83 24.94
CA GLY A 252 0.41 -24.76 26.26
C GLY A 252 1.42 -25.90 26.50
N GLU A 253 1.07 -27.13 26.12
CA GLU A 253 1.98 -28.28 26.20
C GLU A 253 3.20 -28.11 25.29
N TYR A 254 3.01 -27.58 24.07
CA TYR A 254 4.12 -27.23 23.18
C TYR A 254 5.06 -26.20 23.82
N LEU A 255 4.51 -25.13 24.41
CA LEU A 255 5.32 -24.09 25.05
C LEU A 255 6.14 -24.65 26.22
N GLN A 256 5.55 -25.53 27.03
CA GLN A 256 6.28 -26.22 28.10
C GLN A 256 7.38 -27.12 27.53
N ALA A 257 7.08 -27.93 26.52
CA ALA A 257 8.06 -28.80 25.88
C ALA A 257 9.22 -28.00 25.28
N ARG A 258 8.93 -26.86 24.65
CA ARG A 258 9.96 -25.93 24.13
C ARG A 258 10.81 -25.35 25.25
N LYS A 259 10.19 -24.87 26.34
CA LYS A 259 10.90 -24.27 27.50
C LYS A 259 11.90 -25.24 28.13
N TYR A 260 11.55 -26.53 28.21
CA TYR A 260 12.39 -27.56 28.83
C TYR A 260 13.24 -28.36 27.84
N GLY A 261 13.27 -27.99 26.56
CA GLY A 261 14.10 -28.67 25.55
C GLY A 261 13.59 -30.06 25.12
N ASN A 262 12.34 -30.40 25.43
CA ASN A 262 11.71 -31.70 25.17
C ASN A 262 11.03 -31.78 23.79
N LEU A 263 11.54 -31.02 22.82
CA LEU A 263 11.04 -31.07 21.44
C LEU A 263 11.58 -32.31 20.72
N ILE A 264 10.72 -32.94 19.93
CA ILE A 264 11.11 -34.08 19.09
C ILE A 264 11.95 -33.53 17.94
N ARG A 265 13.20 -33.99 17.85
CA ARG A 265 14.15 -33.70 16.78
C ARG A 265 14.19 -34.85 15.79
#